data_AF-A0A2R6FUE7-F1
#
_entry.id   AF-A0A2R6FUE7-F1
#
_cell.length_a   1.000
_cell.length_b   1.000
_cell.length_c   1.000
_cell.angle_alpha   90.00
_cell.angle_beta   90.00
_cell.angle_gamma   90.00
#
_symmetry.space_group_name_H-M   'P 1'
#
loop_
_entity.id
_entity.type
_entity.pdbx_description
1 polymer ?
#
loop_
_entity_poly.entity_id
_entity_poly.type
_entity_poly.pdbx_seq_one_letter_code
_entity_poly.pdbx_strand_id
1 'polypeptide(L)'
;MAVSRSDDGSAFYGGQTNQVDITLTEADTEAVVRDTIPFGWEIVAGDSHTTYTEDGERFIEFDAAASAGGTRTYFAEAPGSTGAYEFGPGQGQAADGSTVFFDITDTETNAVGGVDTS
;
A
#
# COMPACT_ATOMS: atom_id res chain seq x y z
N MET A 1 8.54 7.70 -15.31
CA MET A 1 7.42 7.49 -14.37
C MET A 1 7.91 7.82 -12.98
N ALA A 2 7.09 8.54 -12.21
CA ALA A 2 7.34 8.86 -10.80
C ALA A 2 6.07 8.56 -10.01
N VAL A 3 6.25 8.04 -8.80
CA VAL A 3 5.17 7.67 -7.88
C VAL A 3 5.54 8.15 -6.48
N SER A 4 4.54 8.54 -5.70
CA SER A 4 4.67 8.77 -4.26
C SER A 4 3.75 7.84 -3.49
N ARG A 5 4.22 7.32 -2.36
CA ARG A 5 3.44 6.57 -1.37
C ARG A 5 3.35 7.38 -0.07
N SER A 6 2.19 7.44 0.55
CA SER A 6 2.01 8.11 1.85
C SER A 6 0.96 7.45 2.71
N ASP A 7 1.18 7.50 4.01
CA ASP A 7 0.29 7.00 5.05
C ASP A 7 -0.31 8.18 5.83
N ASP A 8 -1.51 8.03 6.40
CA ASP A 8 -2.16 9.08 7.21
C ASP A 8 -1.65 9.14 8.66
N GLY A 9 -0.81 8.18 9.05
CA GLY A 9 -0.12 8.14 10.33
C GLY A 9 0.99 7.10 10.37
N SER A 10 1.78 7.14 11.44
CA SER A 10 2.89 6.19 11.67
C SER A 10 2.80 5.49 13.04
N ALA A 11 1.74 5.75 13.80
CA ALA A 11 1.50 5.15 15.11
C ALA A 11 0.00 4.87 15.28
N PHE A 12 -0.33 3.62 15.57
CA PHE A 12 -1.69 3.11 15.66
C PHE A 12 -1.86 2.23 16.90
N TYR A 13 -3.08 2.09 17.37
CA TYR A 13 -3.50 1.04 18.29
C TYR A 13 -4.20 -0.08 17.49
N GLY A 14 -4.25 -1.29 18.05
CA GLY A 14 -4.95 -2.40 17.41
C GLY A 14 -6.41 -2.06 17.08
N GLY A 15 -6.84 -2.38 15.87
CA GLY A 15 -8.16 -2.04 15.34
C GLY A 15 -8.29 -0.63 14.74
N GLN A 16 -7.26 0.22 14.83
CA GLN A 16 -7.24 1.49 14.09
C GLN A 16 -6.84 1.25 12.64
N THR A 17 -7.27 2.15 11.76
CA THR A 17 -7.02 2.05 10.32
C THR A 17 -5.95 3.03 9.88
N ASN A 18 -4.99 2.54 9.10
CA ASN A 18 -4.07 3.35 8.31
C ASN A 18 -4.65 3.56 6.90
N GLN A 19 -4.76 4.80 6.45
CA GLN A 19 -5.05 5.11 5.06
C GLN A 19 -3.73 5.23 4.30
N VAL A 20 -3.58 4.46 3.22
CA VAL A 20 -2.43 4.55 2.32
C VAL A 20 -2.88 5.05 0.97
N ASP A 21 -2.22 6.10 0.50
CA ASP A 21 -2.41 6.69 -0.81
C ASP A 21 -1.15 6.49 -1.67
N ILE A 22 -1.34 5.95 -2.88
CA ILE A 22 -0.30 5.79 -3.90
C ILE A 22 -0.67 6.63 -5.10
N THR A 23 0.12 7.65 -5.39
CA THR A 23 -0.16 8.62 -6.44
C THR A 23 0.87 8.52 -7.55
N LEU A 24 0.41 8.29 -8.78
CA LEU A 24 1.25 8.35 -9.97
C LEU A 24 1.51 9.80 -10.33
N THR A 25 2.58 10.40 -9.81
CA THR A 25 2.85 11.84 -9.95
C THR A 25 3.25 12.21 -11.38
N GLU A 26 4.00 11.34 -12.07
CA GLU A 26 4.37 11.53 -13.47
C GLU A 26 4.26 10.21 -14.24
N ALA A 27 3.54 10.21 -15.36
CA ALA A 27 3.47 9.06 -16.25
C ALA A 27 3.07 9.42 -17.69
N ASP A 28 3.71 8.76 -18.64
CA ASP A 28 3.39 8.87 -20.08
C ASP A 28 2.26 7.90 -20.50
N THR A 29 1.92 6.93 -19.65
CA THR A 29 0.87 5.93 -19.87
C THR A 29 0.30 5.53 -18.51
N GLU A 30 -0.95 5.08 -18.48
CA GLU A 30 -1.55 4.57 -17.25
C GLU A 30 -0.75 3.39 -16.70
N ALA A 31 -0.77 3.22 -15.38
CA ALA A 31 -0.07 2.11 -14.72
C ALA A 31 -0.96 1.43 -13.68
N VAL A 32 -0.90 0.11 -13.65
CA VAL A 32 -1.38 -0.70 -12.54
C VAL A 32 -0.30 -0.67 -11.47
N VAL A 33 -0.68 -0.47 -10.20
CA VAL A 33 0.27 -0.40 -9.08
C VAL A 33 -0.08 -1.44 -8.03
N ARG A 34 0.96 -1.95 -7.37
CA ARG A 34 0.86 -2.83 -6.21
C ARG A 34 1.73 -2.30 -5.08
N ASP A 35 1.36 -2.61 -3.85
CA ASP A 35 2.10 -2.24 -2.64
C ASP A 35 2.36 -3.45 -1.78
N THR A 36 3.50 -3.47 -1.10
CA THR A 36 3.79 -4.50 -0.10
C THR A 36 3.09 -4.14 1.20
N ILE A 37 2.34 -5.09 1.75
CA ILE A 37 1.62 -4.93 3.01
C ILE A 37 2.16 -5.90 4.06
N PRO A 38 2.42 -5.44 5.29
CA PRO A 38 2.94 -6.30 6.34
C PRO A 38 1.89 -7.34 6.77
N PHE A 39 2.36 -8.55 7.09
CA PHE A 39 1.50 -9.57 7.67
C PHE A 39 0.91 -9.10 9.02
N GLY A 40 -0.34 -9.50 9.28
CA GLY A 40 -1.10 -9.10 10.46
C GLY A 40 -2.02 -7.91 10.22
N TRP A 41 -1.72 -7.04 9.25
CA TRP A 41 -2.64 -5.97 8.84
C TRP A 41 -3.70 -6.51 7.88
N GLU A 42 -4.94 -6.04 8.04
CA GLU A 42 -6.09 -6.48 7.23
C GLU A 42 -6.57 -5.34 6.34
N ILE A 43 -6.77 -5.60 5.04
CA ILE A 43 -7.34 -4.59 4.14
C ILE A 43 -8.85 -4.59 4.31
N VAL A 44 -9.41 -3.45 4.75
CA VAL A 44 -10.82 -3.34 5.16
C VAL A 44 -11.65 -2.44 4.25
N ALA A 45 -11.01 -1.57 3.46
CA ALA A 45 -11.68 -0.68 2.51
C ALA A 45 -10.70 -0.12 1.46
N GLY A 46 -11.23 0.65 0.51
CA GLY A 46 -10.45 1.35 -0.51
C GLY A 46 -10.96 1.09 -1.92
N ASP A 47 -10.10 1.39 -2.88
CA ASP A 47 -10.31 1.04 -4.29
C ASP A 47 -10.35 -0.49 -4.48
N SER A 48 -10.95 -0.92 -5.60
CA SER A 48 -11.00 -2.35 -5.96
C SER A 48 -9.60 -2.90 -6.17
N HIS A 49 -9.34 -4.04 -5.54
CA HIS A 49 -8.03 -4.63 -5.47
C HIS A 49 -8.09 -6.14 -5.28
N THR A 50 -6.96 -6.78 -5.56
CA THR A 50 -6.68 -8.17 -5.22
C THR A 50 -5.53 -8.22 -4.23
N THR A 51 -5.62 -9.11 -3.22
CA THR A 51 -4.48 -9.40 -2.33
C THR A 51 -3.96 -10.81 -2.57
N TYR A 52 -2.65 -10.96 -2.60
CA TYR A 52 -1.99 -12.25 -2.79
C TYR A 52 -0.61 -12.27 -2.12
N THR A 53 -0.02 -13.46 -2.04
CA THR A 53 1.35 -13.65 -1.56
C THR A 53 2.19 -14.22 -2.68
N GLU A 54 3.33 -13.58 -2.93
CA GLU A 54 4.33 -13.96 -3.94
C GLU A 54 5.70 -13.85 -3.27
N ASP A 55 6.54 -14.88 -3.42
CA ASP A 55 7.91 -14.92 -2.87
C ASP A 55 8.06 -14.58 -1.38
N GLY A 56 7.00 -14.81 -0.58
CA GLY A 56 6.99 -14.57 0.86
C GLY A 56 6.59 -13.15 1.25
N GLU A 57 6.28 -12.29 0.28
CA GLU A 57 5.75 -10.95 0.47
C GLU A 57 4.25 -10.93 0.17
N ARG A 58 3.51 -10.09 0.89
CA ARG A 58 2.07 -9.93 0.67
C ARG A 58 1.84 -8.62 -0.07
N PHE A 59 1.10 -8.70 -1.16
CA PHE A 59 0.79 -7.56 -2.01
C PHE A 59 -0.69 -7.22 -1.95
N ILE A 60 -0.97 -5.93 -2.08
CA ILE A 60 -2.25 -5.41 -2.58
C ILE A 60 -1.99 -4.86 -3.99
N GLU A 61 -2.72 -5.35 -4.98
CA GLU A 61 -2.65 -4.87 -6.36
C GLU A 61 -4.00 -4.28 -6.76
N PHE A 62 -3.99 -3.05 -7.27
CA PHE A 62 -5.22 -2.37 -7.65
C PHE A 62 -5.71 -2.84 -9.02
N ASP A 63 -7.00 -3.13 -9.13
CA ASP A 63 -7.55 -3.71 -10.36
C ASP A 63 -7.55 -2.70 -11.53
N ALA A 64 -7.64 -1.41 -11.22
CA ALA A 64 -7.71 -0.34 -12.21
C ALA A 64 -6.39 0.43 -12.33
N ALA A 65 -5.90 0.61 -13.56
CA ALA A 65 -4.74 1.45 -13.84
C ALA A 65 -5.03 2.94 -13.55
N ALA A 66 -4.04 3.67 -13.06
CA ALA A 66 -4.10 5.11 -12.80
C ALA A 66 -3.32 5.90 -13.86
N SER A 67 -3.82 7.06 -14.27
CA SER A 67 -3.10 8.04 -15.09
C SER A 67 -2.22 8.96 -14.23
N ALA A 68 -1.39 9.80 -14.85
CA ALA A 68 -0.67 10.85 -14.14
C ALA A 68 -1.62 11.74 -13.32
N GLY A 69 -1.25 12.02 -12.07
CA GLY A 69 -2.07 12.70 -11.06
C GLY A 69 -3.15 11.83 -10.41
N GLY A 70 -3.31 10.58 -10.85
CA GLY A 70 -4.26 9.63 -10.28
C GLY A 70 -3.74 9.00 -8.98
N THR A 71 -4.63 8.85 -8.01
CA THR A 71 -4.35 8.22 -6.72
C THR A 71 -5.10 6.90 -6.61
N ARG A 72 -4.45 5.94 -5.96
CA ARG A 72 -5.05 4.68 -5.50
C ARG A 72 -4.97 4.61 -3.99
N THR A 73 -6.10 4.31 -3.36
CA THR A 73 -6.23 4.36 -1.90
C THR A 73 -6.67 3.01 -1.35
N TYR A 74 -6.02 2.56 -0.28
CA TYR A 74 -6.49 1.45 0.53
C TYR A 74 -6.44 1.77 2.02
N PHE A 75 -7.25 1.05 2.79
CA PHE A 75 -7.35 1.17 4.23
C PHE A 75 -6.96 -0.16 4.88
N ALA A 76 -5.93 -0.13 5.71
CA ALA A 76 -5.42 -1.30 6.43
C ALA A 76 -5.69 -1.16 7.93
N GLU A 77 -6.37 -2.12 8.53
CA GLU A 77 -6.58 -2.20 9.98
C GLU A 77 -5.36 -2.79 10.68
N ALA A 78 -4.90 -2.10 11.73
CA ALA A 78 -3.77 -2.48 12.55
C ALA A 78 -4.07 -3.75 13.37
N PRO A 79 -3.13 -4.71 13.44
CA PRO A 79 -3.33 -5.92 14.23
C PRO A 79 -3.48 -5.62 15.72
N GLY A 80 -4.06 -6.55 16.47
CA GLY A 80 -4.05 -6.48 17.94
C GLY A 80 -2.67 -6.68 18.57
N SER A 81 -1.67 -7.15 17.81
CA SER A 81 -0.29 -7.36 18.27
C SER A 81 0.54 -6.09 18.17
N THR A 82 1.26 -5.78 19.24
CA THR A 82 2.20 -4.66 19.24
C THR A 82 3.43 -4.97 18.39
N GLY A 83 4.03 -3.94 17.80
CA GLY A 83 5.21 -4.11 16.96
C GLY A 83 5.48 -2.94 16.03
N ALA A 84 6.50 -3.09 15.20
CA ALA A 84 6.78 -2.20 14.07
C ALA A 84 6.56 -3.00 12.78
N TYR A 85 5.81 -2.43 11.85
CA TYR A 85 5.40 -3.07 10.61
C TYR A 85 5.77 -2.16 9.45
N GLU A 86 6.54 -2.68 8.50
CA GLU A 86 6.95 -1.93 7.32
C GLU A 86 5.93 -2.13 6.20
N PHE A 87 5.44 -1.02 5.65
CA PHE A 87 4.67 -0.99 4.42
C PHE A 87 5.54 -0.49 3.27
N GLY A 88 5.19 -0.95 2.06
CA GLY A 88 6.06 -0.82 0.91
C GLY A 88 7.29 -1.73 1.01
N PRO A 89 8.22 -1.65 0.04
CA PRO A 89 8.11 -0.86 -1.18
C PRO A 89 7.00 -1.39 -2.08
N GLY A 90 6.54 -0.55 -3.01
CA GLY A 90 5.56 -0.93 -4.02
C GLY A 90 6.20 -1.11 -5.40
N GLN A 91 5.39 -1.51 -6.37
CA GLN A 91 5.80 -1.61 -7.77
C GLN A 91 4.66 -1.17 -8.68
N GLY A 92 4.98 -0.72 -9.89
CA GLY A 92 3.98 -0.46 -10.91
C GLY A 92 4.36 -1.03 -12.26
N GLN A 93 3.35 -1.25 -13.08
CA GLN A 93 3.47 -1.80 -14.43
C GLN A 93 2.64 -0.94 -15.37
N ALA A 94 3.22 -0.56 -16.51
CA ALA A 94 2.50 0.18 -17.53
C ALA A 94 1.35 -0.66 -18.11
N ALA A 95 0.18 -0.04 -18.29
CA ALA A 95 -1.02 -0.66 -18.84
C ALA A 95 -0.99 -0.79 -20.39
N ASP A 96 0.19 -0.65 -21.01
CA ASP A 96 0.44 -0.82 -22.44
C ASP A 96 0.77 -2.29 -22.83
N GLY A 97 0.72 -3.20 -21.85
CA GLY A 97 1.11 -4.60 -22.03
C GLY A 97 2.61 -4.86 -21.86
N SER A 98 3.39 -3.86 -21.45
CA SER A 98 4.77 -4.03 -20.99
C SER A 98 4.83 -5.00 -19.81
N THR A 99 5.89 -5.81 -19.74
CA THR A 99 6.18 -6.69 -18.59
C THR A 99 7.25 -6.10 -17.66
N VAL A 100 7.67 -4.86 -17.92
CA VAL A 100 8.68 -4.17 -17.10
C VAL A 100 7.98 -3.47 -15.95
N PHE A 101 8.39 -3.81 -14.74
CA PHE A 101 7.97 -3.12 -13.53
C PHE A 101 8.91 -1.94 -13.26
N PHE A 102 8.36 -0.87 -12.68
CA PHE A 102 9.12 0.19 -12.04
C PHE A 102 8.89 0.15 -10.54
N ASP A 103 9.91 0.54 -9.77
CA ASP A 103 9.85 0.47 -8.31
C ASP A 103 9.23 1.74 -7.72
N ILE A 104 8.42 1.55 -6.68
CA ILE A 104 7.94 2.60 -5.77
C ILE A 104 8.76 2.42 -4.50
N THR A 105 9.86 3.18 -4.39
CA THR A 105 10.88 2.95 -3.35
C THR A 105 10.49 3.46 -1.97
N ASP A 106 9.41 4.22 -1.87
CA ASP A 106 8.92 4.76 -0.61
C ASP A 106 8.41 3.64 0.29
N THR A 107 8.87 3.66 1.55
CA THR A 107 8.46 2.73 2.61
C THR A 107 8.10 3.52 3.86
N GLU A 108 7.16 3.04 4.66
CA GLU A 108 6.82 3.65 5.95
C GLU A 108 6.79 2.57 7.03
N THR A 109 7.37 2.85 8.21
CA THR A 109 7.32 1.95 9.36
C THR A 109 6.26 2.41 10.35
N ASN A 110 5.21 1.60 10.52
CA ASN A 110 4.09 1.90 11.40
C ASN A 110 4.22 1.14 12.72
N ALA A 111 4.20 1.90 13.82
CA ALA A 111 4.22 1.34 15.17
C ALA A 111 2.79 1.03 15.63
N VAL A 112 2.57 -0.20 16.12
CA VAL A 112 1.30 -0.59 16.75
C VAL A 112 1.49 -0.72 18.26
N GLY A 113 0.79 0.13 19.01
CA GLY A 113 0.70 0.10 20.47
C GLY A 113 -0.40 -0.85 20.96
N GLY A 114 -0.26 -1.31 22.21
CA GLY A 114 -1.28 -2.14 22.85
C GLY A 114 -2.50 -1.30 23.21
N VAL A 115 -3.68 -1.93 23.29
CA VAL A 115 -4.89 -1.24 23.75
C VAL A 115 -4.68 -0.73 25.19
N ASP A 116 -4.86 0.56 25.40
CA ASP A 116 -4.80 1.15 26.74
C ASP A 116 -6.02 0.64 27.53
N THR A 117 -5.83 -0.37 28.36
CA THR A 117 -6.88 -0.87 29.26
C THR A 117 -6.90 0.01 30.52
N SER A 118 -7.39 1.24 30.38
CA SER A 118 -7.66 2.11 31.54
C SER A 118 -9.00 1.79 32.18
#